data_AF-A0A9P6XQ38-F1
#
_entry.id   AF-A0A9P6XQ38-F1
#
_cell.length_a   1.000
_cell.length_b   1.000
_cell.length_c   1.000
_cell.angle_alpha   90.00
_cell.angle_beta   90.00
_cell.angle_gamma   90.00
#
_symmetry.space_group_name_H-M   'P 1'
#
loop_
_entity.id
_entity.type
_entity.pdbx_description
1 polymer ?
#
loop_
_entity_poly.entity_id
_entity_poly.type
_entity_poly.pdbx_seq_one_letter_code
_entity_poly.pdbx_strand_id
1 'polypeptide(L)'
;MTTARLRSVLSPHYALPVFNPTISRRQWNIFWMEDIPLKARDVWYRLLHNKLPCRSALHNILSSVFVDPVCQICSSTAESSTHFVYSCHHKYPIWEYIWDTYIDTPFSQPALHSAIFSLNMPTVKSIYKNTSSFQFLACTLLAIWSSHWSLIFSGSRFALPDVIKLVQKHLDKLHPDLID
;
A
#
# COMPACT_ATOMS: atom_id res chain seq x y z
N MET A 1 11.68 -15.18 25.89
CA MET A 1 11.51 -13.72 26.15
C MET A 1 10.01 -13.43 26.19
N THR A 2 9.50 -13.03 27.35
CA THR A 2 8.07 -12.96 27.68
C THR A 2 7.40 -11.71 27.11
N THR A 3 6.15 -11.87 26.67
CA THR A 3 5.24 -10.89 26.06
C THR A 3 5.09 -9.56 26.81
N ALA A 4 5.46 -9.51 28.10
CA ALA A 4 5.41 -8.31 28.93
C ALA A 4 6.43 -7.22 28.52
N ARG A 5 7.63 -7.59 28.03
CA ARG A 5 8.65 -6.61 27.62
C ARG A 5 8.31 -5.86 26.33
N LEU A 6 7.50 -6.46 25.44
CA LEU A 6 7.05 -5.78 24.23
C LEU A 6 6.06 -4.66 24.56
N ARG A 7 5.20 -4.82 25.56
CA ARG A 7 4.22 -3.80 25.95
C ARG A 7 4.87 -2.53 26.52
N SER A 8 5.99 -2.64 27.23
CA SER A 8 6.66 -1.47 27.82
C SER A 8 7.47 -0.65 26.82
N VAL A 9 7.90 -1.25 25.70
CA VAL A 9 8.59 -0.55 24.60
C VAL A 9 7.61 0.15 23.66
N LEU A 10 6.34 -0.29 23.65
CA LEU A 10 5.27 0.22 22.79
C LEU A 10 4.48 1.40 23.38
N SER A 11 4.97 2.04 24.45
CA SER A 11 4.44 3.35 24.89
C SER A 11 5.36 4.48 24.44
N PRO A 12 5.35 4.89 23.15
CA PRO A 12 5.37 6.32 22.91
C PRO A 12 4.03 6.87 23.35
N HIS A 13 4.02 8.07 23.93
CA HIS A 13 2.83 8.89 24.06
C HIS A 13 1.93 8.66 22.85
N TYR A 14 0.71 8.15 23.07
CA TYR A 14 -0.34 8.13 22.05
C TYR A 14 -0.68 9.60 21.75
N ALA A 15 0.21 10.30 21.06
CA ALA A 15 -0.19 11.39 20.21
C ALA A 15 -1.25 10.75 19.31
N LEU A 16 -2.49 11.23 19.47
CA LEU A 16 -3.57 10.89 18.56
C LEU A 16 -3.00 10.95 17.14
N PRO A 17 -3.28 9.96 16.28
CA PRO A 17 -2.75 9.98 14.93
C PRO A 17 -3.05 11.36 14.37
N VAL A 18 -1.99 12.08 13.96
CA VAL A 18 -2.14 13.40 13.34
C VAL A 18 -3.19 13.22 12.27
N PHE A 19 -4.36 13.83 12.50
CA PHE A 19 -5.48 13.76 11.59
C PHE A 19 -4.92 14.22 10.26
N ASN A 20 -4.88 13.35 9.26
CA ASN A 20 -4.32 13.70 7.96
C ASN A 20 -5.29 14.76 7.40
N PRO A 21 -4.96 16.07 7.48
CA PRO A 21 -5.95 17.13 7.33
C PRO A 21 -6.46 17.23 5.89
N THR A 22 -5.87 16.42 5.00
CA THR A 22 -6.13 16.32 3.58
C THR A 22 -7.36 15.47 3.23
N ILE A 23 -7.82 14.57 4.10
CA ILE A 23 -8.95 13.67 3.80
C ILE A 23 -10.23 14.14 4.50
N SER A 24 -11.22 14.51 3.70
CA SER A 24 -12.54 14.93 4.17
C SER A 24 -13.37 13.77 4.74
N ARG A 25 -14.37 14.10 5.58
CA ARG A 25 -15.35 13.13 6.09
C ARG A 25 -16.04 12.36 4.96
N ARG A 26 -16.35 13.03 3.84
CA ARG A 26 -16.98 12.40 2.67
C ARG A 26 -16.07 11.33 2.06
N GLN A 27 -14.80 11.63 1.86
CA GLN A 27 -13.83 10.68 1.32
C GLN A 27 -13.64 9.47 2.23
N TRP A 28 -13.57 9.70 3.55
CA TRP A 28 -13.56 8.61 4.52
C TRP A 28 -14.80 7.71 4.42
N ASN A 29 -16.00 8.31 4.35
CA ASN A 29 -17.23 7.53 4.21
C ASN A 29 -17.21 6.68 2.94
N ILE A 30 -16.78 7.25 1.80
CA ILE A 30 -16.64 6.49 0.55
C ILE A 30 -15.69 5.32 0.77
N PHE A 31 -14.46 5.56 1.25
CA PHE A 31 -13.47 4.52 1.51
C PHE A 31 -13.99 3.35 2.39
N TRP A 32 -14.82 3.65 3.39
CA TRP A 32 -15.42 2.61 4.24
C TRP A 32 -16.56 1.83 3.58
N MET A 33 -17.27 2.45 2.64
CA MET A 33 -18.36 1.82 1.87
C MET A 33 -17.87 1.00 0.68
N GLU A 34 -16.65 1.25 0.20
CA GLU A 34 -16.06 0.53 -0.93
C GLU A 34 -15.83 -0.94 -0.61
N ASP A 35 -16.14 -1.81 -1.58
CA ASP A 35 -15.95 -3.26 -1.47
C ASP A 35 -14.50 -3.66 -1.73
N ILE A 36 -13.63 -3.33 -0.79
CA ILE A 36 -12.21 -3.68 -0.83
C ILE A 36 -11.90 -4.83 0.14
N PRO A 37 -10.95 -5.72 -0.19
CA PRO A 37 -10.55 -6.81 0.70
C PRO A 37 -10.15 -6.27 2.07
N LEU A 38 -10.62 -6.88 3.16
CA LEU A 38 -10.37 -6.40 4.51
C LEU A 38 -8.86 -6.20 4.80
N LYS A 39 -8.01 -7.11 4.32
CA LYS A 39 -6.56 -6.99 4.45
C LYS A 39 -6.00 -5.78 3.69
N ALA A 40 -6.52 -5.50 2.49
CA ALA A 40 -6.11 -4.33 1.73
C ALA A 40 -6.54 -3.04 2.44
N ARG A 41 -7.75 -3.03 3.00
CA ARG A 41 -8.26 -1.90 3.81
C ARG A 41 -7.39 -1.64 5.04
N ASP A 42 -6.99 -2.67 5.79
CA ASP A 42 -6.10 -2.51 6.96
C ASP A 42 -4.75 -1.90 6.56
N VAL A 43 -4.13 -2.40 5.49
CA VAL A 43 -2.86 -1.86 4.98
C VAL A 43 -3.02 -0.40 4.56
N TRP A 44 -4.06 -0.08 3.80
CA TRP A 44 -4.31 1.29 3.34
C TRP A 44 -4.63 2.23 4.50
N TYR A 45 -5.45 1.81 5.45
CA TYR A 45 -5.77 2.58 6.65
C TYR A 45 -4.51 2.90 7.47
N ARG A 46 -3.64 1.91 7.70
CA ARG A 46 -2.35 2.13 8.37
C ARG A 46 -1.46 3.10 7.61
N LEU A 47 -1.44 3.02 6.28
CA LEU A 47 -0.71 3.97 5.45
C LEU A 47 -1.22 5.40 5.65
N LEU A 48 -2.53 5.63 5.59
CA LEU A 48 -3.16 6.95 5.75
C LEU A 48 -2.90 7.58 7.13
N HIS A 49 -2.70 6.74 8.15
CA HIS A 49 -2.36 7.17 9.51
C HIS A 49 -0.85 7.20 9.81
N ASN A 50 0.01 7.01 8.80
CA ASN A 50 1.46 6.93 8.94
C ASN A 50 1.89 5.85 9.97
N LYS A 51 1.18 4.73 9.98
CA LYS A 51 1.42 3.54 10.82
C LYS A 51 1.86 2.33 10.00
N LEU A 52 2.27 2.55 8.75
CA LEU A 52 2.85 1.50 7.92
C LEU A 52 4.26 1.18 8.43
N PRO A 53 4.59 -0.08 8.73
CA PRO A 53 5.93 -0.48 9.22
C PRO A 53 6.96 -0.49 8.08
N CYS A 54 7.19 0.64 7.43
CA CYS A 54 8.30 0.79 6.47
C CYS A 54 9.65 0.63 7.18
N ARG A 55 10.72 0.31 6.43
CA ARG A 55 12.05 0.09 7.02
C ARG A 55 12.51 1.27 7.88
N SER A 56 12.24 2.52 7.47
CA SER A 56 12.63 3.70 8.27
C SER A 56 11.89 3.75 9.62
N ALA A 57 10.58 3.46 9.64
CA ALA A 57 9.81 3.41 10.88
C ALA A 57 10.28 2.28 11.79
N LEU A 58 10.59 1.11 11.21
CA LEU A 58 11.08 -0.04 11.95
C LEU A 58 12.48 0.16 12.51
N HIS A 59 13.39 0.76 11.75
CA HIS A 59 14.72 1.15 12.24
C HIS A 59 14.63 2.07 13.45
N ASN A 60 13.73 3.06 13.41
CA ASN A 60 13.54 4.00 14.50
C ASN A 60 12.98 3.36 15.79
N ILE A 61 12.12 2.34 15.67
CA ILE A 61 11.45 1.71 16.83
C ILE A 61 12.25 0.50 17.35
N LEU A 62 12.90 -0.25 16.45
CA LEU A 62 13.55 -1.53 16.71
C LEU A 62 14.94 -1.59 16.05
N SER A 63 15.80 -0.61 16.32
CA SER A 63 17.14 -0.48 15.72
C SER A 63 18.06 -1.68 15.95
N SER A 64 17.83 -2.48 16.99
CA SER A 64 18.56 -3.72 17.25
C SER A 64 18.23 -4.85 16.28
N VAL A 65 17.05 -4.82 15.65
CA VAL A 65 16.59 -5.81 14.66
C VAL A 65 16.70 -5.24 13.24
N PHE A 66 16.38 -3.97 13.07
CA PHE A 66 16.42 -3.25 11.79
C PHE A 66 17.58 -2.26 11.84
N VAL A 67 18.77 -2.73 11.50
CA VAL A 67 20.05 -1.98 11.70
C VAL A 67 20.13 -0.70 10.88
N ASP A 68 19.44 -0.65 9.74
CA ASP A 68 19.44 0.46 8.80
C ASP A 68 18.02 0.73 8.24
N PRO A 69 17.74 1.97 7.77
CA PRO A 69 16.45 2.35 7.21
C PRO A 69 16.32 2.02 5.70
N VAL A 70 17.29 1.35 5.06
CA VAL A 70 17.36 1.20 3.61
C VAL A 70 16.38 0.14 3.10
N CYS A 71 15.67 0.47 2.02
CA CYS A 71 14.78 -0.43 1.32
C CYS A 71 15.49 -1.72 0.90
N GLN A 72 15.00 -2.87 1.36
CA GLN A 72 15.60 -4.17 1.05
C GLN A 72 15.32 -4.65 -0.39
N ILE A 73 14.46 -3.95 -1.14
CA ILE A 73 14.14 -4.29 -2.53
C ILE A 73 15.12 -3.61 -3.50
N CYS A 74 15.38 -2.31 -3.34
CA CYS A 74 16.31 -1.58 -4.22
C CYS A 74 17.69 -1.33 -3.63
N SER A 75 17.86 -1.53 -2.32
CA SER A 75 19.12 -1.38 -1.59
C SER A 75 19.81 -0.03 -1.76
N SER A 76 19.05 1.03 -2.10
CA SER A 76 19.62 2.32 -2.50
C SER A 76 19.17 3.52 -1.68
N THR A 77 17.94 3.52 -1.16
CA THR A 77 17.37 4.66 -0.45
C THR A 77 16.66 4.24 0.84
N ALA A 78 16.58 5.17 1.80
CA ALA A 78 15.78 4.95 3.01
C ALA A 78 14.30 4.74 2.65
N GLU A 79 13.70 3.68 3.18
CA GLU A 79 12.31 3.34 2.87
C GLU A 79 11.35 4.12 3.76
N SER A 80 10.91 5.28 3.27
CA SER A 80 9.76 6.02 3.78
C SER A 80 8.43 5.34 3.43
N SER A 81 7.30 5.86 3.89
CA SER A 81 5.97 5.40 3.47
C SER A 81 5.76 5.54 1.95
N THR A 82 6.19 6.66 1.34
CA THR A 82 6.09 6.86 -0.11
C THR A 82 7.01 5.90 -0.88
N HIS A 83 8.19 5.57 -0.34
CA HIS A 83 9.11 4.59 -0.95
C HIS A 83 8.65 3.15 -0.81
N PHE A 84 8.01 2.83 0.32
CA PHE A 84 7.34 1.56 0.51
C PHE A 84 6.22 1.38 -0.51
N VAL A 85 5.47 2.44 -0.82
CA VAL A 85 4.30 2.38 -1.71
C VAL A 85 4.70 2.45 -3.18
N TYR A 86 5.35 3.53 -3.62
CA TYR A 86 5.54 3.80 -5.05
C TYR A 86 6.90 4.37 -5.47
N SER A 87 7.64 5.12 -4.62
CA SER A 87 8.86 5.81 -5.09
C SER A 87 10.08 4.90 -5.26
N CYS A 88 9.96 3.63 -4.89
CA CYS A 88 10.95 2.60 -5.22
C CYS A 88 10.86 2.25 -6.72
N HIS A 89 11.99 2.28 -7.44
CA HIS A 89 12.02 2.00 -8.87
C HIS A 89 11.62 0.55 -9.25
N HIS A 90 11.56 -0.37 -8.28
CA HIS A 90 10.99 -1.71 -8.47
C HIS A 90 9.47 -1.77 -8.24
N LYS A 91 8.91 -0.83 -7.49
CA LYS A 91 7.47 -0.77 -7.17
C LYS A 91 6.71 0.16 -8.10
N TYR A 92 7.34 1.23 -8.55
CA TYR A 92 6.77 2.21 -9.48
C TYR A 92 6.20 1.56 -10.76
N PRO A 93 6.90 0.63 -11.44
CA PRO A 93 6.38 0.01 -12.67
C PRO A 93 5.13 -0.86 -12.45
N ILE A 94 4.88 -1.33 -11.22
CA ILE A 94 3.65 -2.06 -10.87
C ILE A 94 2.47 -1.10 -10.96
N TRP A 95 2.61 0.09 -10.37
CA TRP A 95 1.58 1.12 -10.40
C TRP A 95 1.33 1.62 -11.82
N GLU A 96 2.40 1.88 -12.58
CA GLU A 96 2.31 2.28 -13.98
C GLU A 96 1.50 1.27 -14.80
N TYR A 97 1.87 -0.01 -14.72
CA TYR A 97 1.18 -1.08 -15.43
C TYR A 97 -0.31 -1.19 -15.06
N ILE A 98 -0.63 -1.21 -13.76
CA ILE A 98 -2.03 -1.32 -13.30
C ILE A 98 -2.81 -0.07 -13.69
N TRP A 99 -2.22 1.12 -13.54
CA TRP A 99 -2.88 2.38 -13.88
C TRP A 99 -3.19 2.44 -15.38
N ASP A 100 -2.20 2.16 -16.23
CA ASP A 100 -2.38 2.13 -17.68
C ASP A 100 -3.36 1.05 -18.13
N THR A 101 -3.53 -0.02 -17.34
CA THR A 101 -4.50 -1.08 -17.64
C THR A 101 -5.93 -0.62 -17.34
N TYR A 102 -6.18 -0.09 -16.13
CA TYR A 102 -7.54 0.07 -15.59
C TYR A 102 -8.05 1.51 -15.51
N ILE A 103 -7.16 2.51 -15.47
CA ILE A 103 -7.52 3.91 -15.22
C ILE A 103 -7.56 4.70 -16.54
N ASP A 104 -8.52 5.62 -16.65
CA ASP A 104 -8.82 6.38 -17.88
C ASP A 104 -8.01 7.69 -18.00
N THR A 105 -7.09 7.92 -17.07
CA THR A 105 -6.23 9.10 -17.05
C THR A 105 -4.76 8.69 -17.15
N PRO A 106 -3.89 9.53 -17.76
CA PRO A 106 -2.47 9.23 -17.84
C PRO A 106 -1.83 9.01 -16.47
N PHE A 107 -0.97 8.00 -16.37
CA PHE A 107 -0.24 7.73 -15.14
C PHE A 107 0.72 8.88 -14.81
N SER A 108 0.74 9.29 -13.54
CA SER A 108 1.73 10.23 -13.03
C SER A 108 1.90 10.07 -11.53
N GLN A 109 3.10 10.35 -11.02
CA GLN A 109 3.37 10.31 -9.58
C GLN A 109 2.42 11.20 -8.76
N PRO A 110 2.11 12.46 -9.16
CA PRO A 110 1.17 13.29 -8.41
C PRO A 110 -0.26 12.71 -8.38
N ALA A 111 -0.73 12.14 -9.49
CA ALA A 111 -2.05 11.50 -9.54
C ALA A 111 -2.11 10.28 -8.60
N LEU A 112 -1.09 9.42 -8.64
CA LEU A 112 -0.98 8.27 -7.74
C LEU A 112 -0.93 8.70 -6.27
N HIS A 113 -0.11 9.71 -5.95
CA HIS A 113 -0.01 10.24 -4.59
C HIS A 113 -1.36 10.77 -4.10
N SER A 114 -2.03 11.59 -4.92
CA SER A 114 -3.36 12.15 -4.61
C SER A 114 -4.41 11.06 -4.39
N ALA A 115 -4.39 10.01 -5.21
CA ALA A 115 -5.30 8.89 -5.08
C ALA A 115 -5.04 8.07 -3.79
N ILE A 116 -3.79 7.73 -3.51
CA ILE A 116 -3.44 6.87 -2.36
C ILE A 116 -3.49 7.61 -1.03
N PHE A 117 -2.97 8.83 -0.95
CA PHE A 117 -2.79 9.57 0.31
C PHE A 117 -3.89 10.58 0.61
N SER A 118 -4.63 11.02 -0.42
CA SER A 118 -5.72 11.99 -0.27
C SER A 118 -7.08 11.45 -0.70
N LEU A 119 -7.15 10.17 -1.12
CA LEU A 119 -8.38 9.52 -1.58
C LEU A 119 -9.07 10.25 -2.74
N ASN A 120 -8.29 10.93 -3.59
CA ASN A 120 -8.78 11.56 -4.81
C ASN A 120 -8.74 10.54 -5.95
N MET A 121 -9.83 9.80 -6.11
CA MET A 121 -9.88 8.69 -7.06
C MET A 121 -9.90 9.18 -8.51
N PRO A 122 -9.09 8.58 -9.40
CA PRO A 122 -9.21 8.79 -10.84
C PRO A 122 -10.43 8.05 -11.39
N THR A 123 -10.80 8.34 -12.64
CA THR A 123 -11.87 7.62 -13.35
C THR A 123 -11.35 6.29 -13.87
N VAL A 124 -12.13 5.22 -13.70
CA VAL A 124 -11.85 3.90 -14.27
C VAL A 124 -12.28 3.87 -15.73
N LYS A 125 -11.56 3.14 -16.59
CA LYS A 125 -11.97 2.91 -17.98
C LYS A 125 -13.35 2.27 -18.04
N SER A 126 -14.16 2.71 -19.00
CA SER A 126 -15.57 2.33 -19.14
C SER A 126 -15.84 0.84 -19.34
N ILE A 127 -14.82 0.05 -19.70
CA ILE A 127 -14.90 -1.40 -19.83
C ILE A 127 -14.98 -2.12 -18.47
N TYR A 128 -14.49 -1.51 -17.38
CA TYR A 128 -14.49 -2.09 -16.04
C TYR A 128 -15.62 -1.51 -15.15
N LYS A 129 -16.86 -1.53 -15.63
CA LYS A 129 -18.01 -0.82 -14.99
C LYS A 129 -18.32 -1.24 -13.56
N ASN A 130 -17.95 -2.47 -13.18
CA ASN A 130 -18.27 -3.04 -11.88
C ASN A 130 -17.13 -2.89 -10.87
N THR A 131 -15.99 -2.30 -11.25
CA THR A 131 -14.82 -2.20 -10.39
C THR A 131 -14.43 -0.75 -10.17
N SER A 132 -14.33 -0.35 -8.90
CA SER A 132 -13.95 1.01 -8.55
C SER A 132 -12.43 1.21 -8.55
N SER A 133 -11.99 2.46 -8.71
CA SER A 133 -10.57 2.82 -8.55
C SER A 133 -10.04 2.42 -7.18
N PHE A 134 -10.88 2.43 -6.14
CA PHE A 134 -10.49 1.95 -4.81
C PHE A 134 -10.08 0.47 -4.84
N GLN A 135 -10.82 -0.39 -5.56
CA GLN A 135 -10.50 -1.81 -5.63
C GLN A 135 -9.16 -2.07 -6.33
N PHE A 136 -8.89 -1.41 -7.45
CA PHE A 136 -7.61 -1.53 -8.15
C PHE A 136 -6.44 -1.06 -7.28
N LEU A 137 -6.59 0.12 -6.66
CA LEU A 137 -5.54 0.69 -5.82
C LEU A 137 -5.31 -0.12 -4.54
N ALA A 138 -6.39 -0.58 -3.90
CA ALA A 138 -6.31 -1.41 -2.69
C ALA A 138 -5.64 -2.77 -2.98
N CYS A 139 -6.04 -3.45 -4.06
CA CYS A 139 -5.47 -4.74 -4.44
C CYS A 139 -3.98 -4.61 -4.81
N THR A 140 -3.62 -3.53 -5.50
CA THR A 140 -2.22 -3.24 -5.85
C THR A 140 -1.38 -2.96 -4.61
N LEU A 141 -1.87 -2.13 -3.70
CA LEU A 141 -1.20 -1.85 -2.44
C LEU A 141 -1.03 -3.13 -1.60
N LEU A 142 -2.05 -3.99 -1.54
CA LEU A 142 -1.99 -5.26 -0.83
C LEU A 142 -0.98 -6.22 -1.47
N ALA A 143 -0.90 -6.30 -2.80
CA ALA A 143 0.05 -7.15 -3.50
C ALA A 143 1.50 -6.69 -3.26
N ILE A 144 1.75 -5.38 -3.34
CA ILE A 144 3.05 -4.79 -3.02
C ILE A 144 3.42 -5.07 -1.57
N TRP A 145 2.51 -4.82 -0.63
CA TRP A 145 2.70 -5.10 0.79
C TRP A 145 3.04 -6.57 1.04
N SER A 146 2.24 -7.49 0.48
CA SER A 146 2.42 -8.93 0.68
C SER A 146 3.75 -9.41 0.11
N SER A 147 4.11 -8.94 -1.09
CA SER A 147 5.36 -9.31 -1.76
C SER A 147 6.58 -8.74 -1.04
N HIS A 148 6.48 -7.51 -0.54
CA HIS A 148 7.52 -6.87 0.27
C HIS A 148 7.81 -7.69 1.54
N TRP A 149 6.77 -8.04 2.30
CA TRP A 149 6.96 -8.82 3.53
C TRP A 149 7.35 -10.27 3.28
N SER A 150 6.91 -10.85 2.17
CA SER A 150 7.36 -12.18 1.75
C SER A 150 8.86 -12.19 1.47
N LEU A 151 9.41 -11.15 0.84
CA LEU A 151 10.86 -11.00 0.68
C LEU A 151 11.58 -10.95 2.03
N ILE A 152 11.09 -10.14 2.97
CA ILE A 152 11.75 -9.93 4.26
C ILE A 152 11.69 -11.18 5.14
N PHE A 153 10.52 -11.82 5.26
CA PHE A 153 10.32 -12.91 6.23
C PHE A 153 10.52 -14.30 5.63
N SER A 154 10.34 -14.46 4.33
CA SER A 154 10.43 -15.76 3.64
C SER A 154 11.55 -15.82 2.60
N GLY A 155 12.30 -14.73 2.38
CA GLY A 155 13.38 -14.67 1.39
C GLY A 155 12.89 -14.79 -0.06
N SER A 156 11.58 -14.62 -0.31
CA SER A 156 11.04 -14.74 -1.67
C SER A 156 11.51 -13.59 -2.55
N ARG A 157 11.68 -13.83 -3.85
CA ARG A 157 12.02 -12.76 -4.80
C ARG A 157 10.88 -11.73 -4.91
N PHE A 158 11.22 -10.44 -4.97
CA PHE A 158 10.31 -9.39 -5.41
C PHE A 158 10.48 -9.17 -6.91
N ALA A 159 9.47 -9.56 -7.72
CA ALA A 159 9.52 -9.43 -9.17
C ALA A 159 8.19 -8.92 -9.74
N LEU A 160 8.28 -8.00 -10.72
CA LEU A 160 7.13 -7.34 -11.34
C LEU A 160 6.03 -8.32 -11.81
N PRO A 161 6.33 -9.41 -12.53
CA PRO A 161 5.28 -10.33 -13.00
C PRO A 161 4.54 -11.03 -11.86
N ASP A 162 5.25 -11.39 -10.80
CA ASP A 162 4.66 -12.07 -9.63
C ASP A 162 3.72 -11.14 -8.87
N VAL A 163 4.10 -9.86 -8.73
CA VAL A 163 3.24 -8.88 -8.07
C VAL A 163 2.01 -8.58 -8.93
N ILE A 164 2.15 -8.37 -10.24
CA ILE A 164 1.01 -8.16 -11.15
C ILE A 164 0.03 -9.34 -11.09
N LYS A 165 0.54 -10.57 -11.15
CA LYS A 165 -0.28 -11.79 -11.01
C LYS A 165 -1.01 -11.84 -9.67
N LEU A 166 -0.37 -11.38 -8.60
CA LEU A 166 -1.00 -11.28 -7.28
C LEU A 166 -2.09 -10.20 -7.24
N VAL A 167 -1.91 -9.07 -7.93
CA VAL A 167 -2.95 -8.04 -8.08
C VAL A 167 -4.18 -8.63 -8.78
N GLN A 168 -3.99 -9.28 -9.93
CA GLN A 168 -5.07 -9.92 -10.69
C GLN A 168 -5.81 -10.94 -9.81
N LYS A 169 -5.08 -11.81 -9.13
CA LYS A 169 -5.67 -12.78 -8.17
C LYS A 169 -6.50 -12.12 -7.06
N HIS A 170 -6.16 -10.91 -6.63
CA HIS A 170 -6.97 -10.18 -5.65
C HIS A 170 -8.23 -9.58 -6.28
N LEU A 171 -8.13 -9.10 -7.51
CA LEU A 171 -9.25 -8.55 -8.27
C LEU A 171 -10.25 -9.64 -8.68
N ASP A 172 -9.79 -10.78 -9.20
CA ASP A 172 -10.63 -11.91 -9.61
C ASP A 172 -11.47 -12.45 -8.43
N LYS A 173 -10.95 -12.31 -7.20
CA LYS A 173 -11.69 -12.70 -5.98
C LYS A 173 -12.81 -11.73 -5.62
N LEU A 174 -12.71 -10.47 -6.01
CA LEU A 174 -13.76 -9.47 -5.83
C LEU A 174 -14.79 -9.57 -6.95
N HIS A 175 -14.31 -9.79 -8.17
CA HIS A 175 -15.10 -9.83 -9.39
C HIS A 175 -14.61 -11.00 -10.26
N PRO A 176 -15.22 -12.18 -10.13
CA PRO A 176 -14.83 -13.37 -10.91
C PRO A 176 -14.89 -13.14 -12.43
N ASP A 177 -15.72 -12.18 -12.88
CA ASP A 177 -16.02 -11.94 -14.30
C ASP A 177 -15.20 -10.80 -14.92
N LEU A 178 -14.09 -10.37 -14.28
CA LEU A 178 -13.27 -9.23 -14.75
C LEU A 178 -12.53 -9.46 -16.08
N ILE A 179 -12.55 -10.68 -16.62
CA ILE A 179 -11.74 -11.13 -17.77
C ILE A 179 -12.59 -11.77 -18.90
N ASP A 180 -13.92 -11.74 -18.80
CA ASP A 180 -14.81 -12.20 -19.90
C ASP A 180 -15.11 -11.09 -20.93
#